data_AF-A0A959S8Z3-F1
#
_entry.id   AF-A0A959S8Z3-F1
#
_cell.length_a   1.000
_cell.length_b   1.000
_cell.length_c   1.000
_cell.angle_alpha   90.00
_cell.angle_beta   90.00
_cell.angle_gamma   90.00
#
_symmetry.space_group_name_H-M   'P 1'
#
loop_
_entity.id
_entity.type
_entity.pdbx_description
1 polymer ?
#
loop_
_entity_poly.entity_id
_entity_poly.type
_entity_poly.pdbx_seq_one_letter_code
_entity_poly.pdbx_strand_id
1 'polypeptide(L)'
;MRVLTALLHAFLFLSVHSQHQVLHFTRTSGYDHGTRGVSLEMFNSIASGLGVSITDDAAGDAFNDPNALTAYGVIVFSNTSGSDILNAGQRANFEDWISNGGNVMGIHAAT
;
A
#
# COMPACT_ATOMS: atom_id res chain seq x y z
N MET A 1 -28.55 -15.43 49.29
CA MET A 1 -27.19 -14.85 49.16
C MET A 1 -26.19 -15.95 48.79
N ARG A 2 -25.91 -16.18 47.51
CA ARG A 2 -24.60 -16.59 46.96
C ARG A 2 -24.60 -16.14 45.51
N VAL A 3 -23.63 -15.29 45.18
CA VAL A 3 -23.61 -14.39 44.02
C VAL A 3 -23.42 -15.18 42.72
N LEU A 4 -24.25 -14.81 41.74
CA LEU A 4 -24.35 -15.36 40.40
C LEU A 4 -23.11 -15.02 39.56
N THR A 5 -22.59 -16.03 38.87
CA THR A 5 -22.07 -16.01 37.48
C THR A 5 -21.07 -14.94 37.01
N ALA A 6 -19.86 -15.44 36.71
CA ALA A 6 -19.09 -15.20 35.49
C ALA A 6 -18.72 -13.74 35.16
N LEU A 7 -17.48 -13.36 35.52
CA LEU A 7 -16.72 -12.34 34.79
C LEU A 7 -16.57 -12.80 33.34
N LEU A 8 -17.45 -12.29 32.48
CA LEU A 8 -17.33 -12.34 31.03
C LEU A 8 -16.07 -11.56 30.64
N HIS A 9 -14.95 -12.26 30.48
CA HIS A 9 -13.79 -11.71 29.79
C HIS A 9 -14.20 -11.58 28.33
N ALA A 10 -14.70 -10.41 27.95
CA ALA A 10 -14.80 -10.02 26.56
C ALA A 10 -13.36 -9.94 26.03
N PHE A 11 -12.83 -11.06 25.54
CA PHE A 11 -11.69 -11.06 24.65
C PHE A 11 -12.14 -10.31 23.39
N LEU A 12 -11.80 -9.03 23.35
CA LEU A 12 -11.88 -8.22 22.14
C LEU A 12 -10.92 -8.90 21.16
N PHE A 13 -11.45 -9.73 20.27
CA PHE A 13 -10.71 -10.17 19.09
C PHE A 13 -10.53 -8.92 18.23
N LEU A 14 -9.41 -8.22 18.46
CA LEU A 14 -8.87 -7.33 17.44
C LEU A 14 -8.56 -8.22 16.25
N SER A 15 -9.46 -8.21 15.27
CA SER A 15 -9.13 -8.72 13.94
C SER A 15 -7.98 -7.86 13.43
N VAL A 16 -6.76 -8.38 13.56
CA VAL A 16 -5.63 -7.91 12.77
C VAL A 16 -5.98 -8.27 11.34
N HIS A 17 -6.63 -7.35 10.63
CA HIS A 17 -6.72 -7.44 9.17
C HIS A 17 -5.29 -7.25 8.68
N SER A 18 -4.58 -8.36 8.49
CA SER A 18 -3.35 -8.34 7.73
C SER A 18 -3.72 -7.83 6.33
N GLN A 19 -3.24 -6.64 6.00
CA GLN A 19 -3.38 -6.04 4.69
C GLN A 19 -2.48 -6.85 3.74
N HIS A 20 -3.01 -7.93 3.20
CA HIS A 20 -2.29 -8.85 2.31
C HIS A 20 -2.16 -8.31 0.88
N GLN A 21 -2.12 -6.99 0.72
CA GLN A 21 -2.07 -6.35 -0.60
C GLN A 21 -0.98 -5.29 -0.65
N VAL A 22 -0.22 -5.31 -1.76
CA VAL A 22 0.79 -4.30 -2.07
C VAL A 22 0.31 -3.48 -3.25
N LEU A 23 0.43 -2.16 -3.16
CA LEU A 23 0.29 -1.30 -4.31
C LEU A 23 1.66 -1.14 -4.97
N HIS A 24 1.80 -1.64 -6.20
CA HIS A 24 2.95 -1.41 -7.05
C HIS A 24 2.68 -0.18 -7.93
N PHE A 25 3.24 0.95 -7.52
CA PHE A 25 3.12 2.22 -8.23
C PHE A 25 4.35 2.48 -9.08
N THR A 26 4.14 2.74 -10.37
CA THR A 26 5.19 3.21 -11.28
C THR A 26 4.63 4.37 -12.07
N ARG A 27 5.40 5.44 -12.22
CA ARG A 27 5.03 6.55 -13.08
C ARG A 27 6.23 7.42 -13.30
N THR A 28 6.42 7.84 -14.54
CA THR A 28 7.53 8.70 -14.92
C THR A 28 6.99 9.91 -15.68
N SER A 29 7.34 11.11 -15.23
CA SER A 29 7.28 12.34 -16.04
C SER A 29 8.67 12.72 -16.56
N GLY A 30 9.73 12.06 -16.05
CA GLY A 30 11.10 12.11 -16.55
C GLY A 30 11.43 10.94 -17.48
N TYR A 31 12.65 10.41 -17.37
CA TYR A 31 13.12 9.29 -18.20
C TYR A 31 12.46 7.97 -17.77
N ASP A 32 11.98 7.20 -18.76
CA ASP A 32 11.44 5.86 -18.58
C ASP A 32 12.44 4.81 -19.08
N HIS A 33 12.98 4.01 -18.16
CA HIS A 33 13.89 2.90 -18.44
C HIS A 33 13.16 1.63 -18.91
N GLY A 34 11.83 1.62 -18.99
CA GLY A 34 11.03 0.47 -19.44
C GLY A 34 11.00 -0.69 -18.44
N THR A 35 11.18 -0.43 -17.15
CA THR A 35 11.35 -1.47 -16.11
C THR A 35 10.05 -1.90 -15.44
N ARG A 36 8.91 -1.27 -15.75
CA ARG A 36 7.61 -1.55 -15.11
C ARG A 36 7.24 -3.04 -15.15
N GLY A 37 7.30 -3.65 -16.34
CA GLY A 37 6.91 -5.04 -16.52
C GLY A 37 7.76 -6.01 -15.70
N VAL A 38 9.08 -5.86 -15.75
CA VAL A 38 10.02 -6.73 -15.01
C VAL A 38 9.90 -6.54 -13.49
N SER A 39 9.66 -5.30 -13.03
CA SER A 39 9.41 -5.01 -11.62
C SER A 39 8.12 -5.67 -11.14
N LEU A 40 7.03 -5.53 -11.90
CA LEU A 40 5.74 -6.13 -11.56
C LEU A 40 5.82 -7.68 -11.51
N GLU A 41 6.49 -8.29 -12.49
CA GLU A 41 6.71 -9.74 -12.50
C GLU A 41 7.48 -10.23 -11.27
N MET A 42 8.55 -9.52 -10.90
CA MET A 42 9.32 -9.81 -9.69
C MET A 42 8.43 -9.77 -8.43
N PHE A 43 7.64 -8.70 -8.25
CA PHE A 43 6.75 -8.58 -7.10
C PHE A 43 5.66 -9.65 -7.07
N ASN A 44 5.07 -9.99 -8.22
CA ASN A 44 4.09 -11.08 -8.30
C ASN A 44 4.71 -12.44 -7.91
N SER A 45 5.93 -12.71 -8.35
CA SER A 45 6.66 -13.93 -7.99
C SER A 45 6.87 -14.03 -6.47
N ILE A 46 7.37 -12.97 -5.84
CA ILE A 46 7.57 -12.90 -4.38
C ILE A 46 6.23 -13.05 -3.65
N ALA A 47 5.20 -12.32 -4.08
CA ALA A 47 3.90 -12.28 -3.43
C ALA A 47 3.19 -13.65 -3.46
N SER A 48 3.37 -14.42 -4.54
CA SER A 48 2.84 -15.79 -4.66
C SER A 48 3.35 -16.72 -3.55
N GLY A 49 4.61 -16.58 -3.14
CA GLY A 49 5.20 -17.37 -2.06
C GLY A 49 4.76 -16.94 -0.66
N LEU A 50 4.20 -15.72 -0.52
CA LEU A 50 3.79 -15.12 0.74
C LEU A 50 2.27 -15.11 0.94
N GLY A 51 1.48 -15.51 -0.07
CA GLY A 51 0.02 -15.38 -0.03
C GLY A 51 -0.46 -13.93 -0.05
N VAL A 52 0.33 -13.04 -0.66
CA VAL A 52 0.06 -11.60 -0.81
C VAL A 52 -0.39 -11.34 -2.25
N SER A 53 -1.25 -10.34 -2.46
CA SER A 53 -1.64 -9.87 -3.80
C SER A 53 -0.96 -8.56 -4.15
N ILE A 54 -0.72 -8.33 -5.44
CA ILE A 54 -0.19 -7.08 -5.97
C ILE A 54 -1.30 -6.38 -6.77
N THR A 55 -1.52 -5.08 -6.48
CA THR A 55 -2.23 -4.18 -7.37
C THR A 55 -1.22 -3.34 -8.13
N ASP A 56 -1.30 -3.33 -9.45
CA ASP A 56 -0.44 -2.52 -10.30
C ASP A 56 -1.18 -1.23 -10.72
N ASP A 57 -0.66 -0.07 -10.37
CA ASP A 57 -1.31 1.22 -10.60
C ASP A 57 -0.32 2.21 -11.22
N ALA A 58 -0.33 2.36 -12.55
CA ALA A 58 0.47 3.38 -13.21
C ALA A 58 -0.21 4.76 -13.26
N ALA A 59 -1.55 4.77 -13.18
CA ALA A 59 -2.33 5.99 -13.31
C ALA A 59 -2.38 6.79 -12.00
N GLY A 60 -2.08 6.12 -10.88
CA GLY A 60 -2.22 6.69 -9.55
C GLY A 60 -3.68 6.77 -9.10
N ASP A 61 -4.54 5.91 -9.64
CA ASP A 61 -5.98 5.93 -9.34
C ASP A 61 -6.25 5.62 -7.87
N ALA A 62 -5.43 4.76 -7.25
CA ALA A 62 -5.54 4.43 -5.83
C ALA A 62 -5.34 5.66 -4.92
N PHE A 63 -4.57 6.66 -5.38
CA PHE A 63 -4.30 7.88 -4.61
C PHE A 63 -5.44 8.89 -4.66
N ASN A 64 -6.48 8.68 -5.49
CA ASN A 64 -7.63 9.58 -5.56
C ASN A 64 -8.56 9.46 -4.34
N ASP A 65 -8.57 8.31 -3.66
CA ASP A 65 -9.40 8.04 -2.49
C ASP A 65 -8.52 7.59 -1.31
N PRO A 66 -8.43 8.36 -0.22
CA PRO A 66 -7.64 7.97 0.95
C PRO A 66 -8.11 6.65 1.57
N ASN A 67 -9.39 6.29 1.44
CA ASN A 67 -9.88 5.00 1.94
C ASN A 67 -9.34 3.83 1.12
N ALA A 68 -9.14 4.00 -0.19
CA ALA A 68 -8.56 2.97 -1.05
C ALA A 68 -7.13 2.63 -0.60
N LEU A 69 -6.36 3.61 -0.13
CA LEU A 69 -5.00 3.40 0.35
C LEU A 69 -4.94 2.49 1.59
N THR A 70 -6.00 2.46 2.41
CA THR A 70 -6.09 1.59 3.59
C THR A 70 -6.22 0.09 3.27
N ALA A 71 -6.40 -0.29 2.00
CA ALA A 71 -6.34 -1.69 1.59
C ALA A 71 -4.90 -2.23 1.53
N TYR A 72 -3.91 -1.36 1.39
CA TYR A 72 -2.52 -1.74 1.13
C TYR A 72 -1.69 -1.78 2.41
N GLY A 73 -0.96 -2.86 2.62
CA GLY A 73 0.00 -2.99 3.72
C GLY A 73 1.30 -2.24 3.44
N VAL A 74 1.64 -2.09 2.16
CA VAL A 74 2.78 -1.32 1.67
C VAL A 74 2.47 -0.75 0.28
N ILE A 75 2.91 0.48 0.04
CA ILE A 75 2.94 1.10 -1.30
C ILE A 75 4.40 1.14 -1.76
N VAL A 76 4.66 0.51 -2.90
CA VAL A 76 5.98 0.47 -3.54
C VAL A 76 6.01 1.52 -4.65
N PHE A 77 6.88 2.51 -4.52
CA PHE A 77 7.26 3.42 -5.60
C PHE A 77 8.43 2.77 -6.35
N SER A 78 8.13 2.09 -7.46
CA SER A 78 9.15 1.37 -8.24
C SER A 78 9.59 2.18 -9.45
N ASN A 79 10.84 2.67 -9.41
CA ASN A 79 11.47 3.43 -10.49
C ASN A 79 10.61 4.60 -11.00
N THR A 80 9.83 5.24 -10.12
CA THR A 80 9.15 6.49 -10.49
C THR A 80 10.20 7.56 -10.77
N SER A 81 9.93 8.53 -11.64
CA SER A 81 10.90 9.59 -11.94
C SER A 81 10.22 10.89 -12.40
N GLY A 82 10.87 12.02 -12.14
CA GLY A 82 10.41 13.34 -12.54
C GLY A 82 9.44 13.97 -11.54
N SER A 83 8.93 15.17 -11.84
CA SER A 83 8.01 15.90 -10.96
C SER A 83 6.54 15.55 -11.22
N ASP A 84 5.68 15.81 -10.24
CA ASP A 84 4.22 15.78 -10.41
C ASP A 84 3.65 14.42 -10.85
N ILE A 85 4.32 13.32 -10.47
CA ILE A 85 3.82 11.94 -10.67
C ILE A 85 2.54 11.67 -9.86
N LEU A 86 2.30 12.45 -8.81
CA LEU A 86 1.02 12.59 -8.13
C LEU A 86 0.62 14.06 -8.18
N ASN A 87 -0.65 14.34 -8.45
CA ASN A 87 -1.17 15.70 -8.33
C ASN A 87 -1.31 16.10 -6.83
N ALA A 88 -1.62 17.37 -6.56
CA ALA A 88 -1.70 17.89 -5.19
C ALA A 88 -2.69 17.13 -4.29
N GLY A 89 -3.85 16.72 -4.81
CA GLY A 89 -4.84 15.96 -4.05
C GLY A 89 -4.39 14.52 -3.77
N GLN A 90 -3.85 13.86 -4.79
CA GLN A 90 -3.27 12.52 -4.66
C GLN A 90 -2.13 12.49 -3.65
N ARG A 91 -1.27 13.51 -3.69
CA ARG A 91 -0.16 13.67 -2.74
C ARG A 91 -0.64 13.91 -1.32
N ALA A 92 -1.65 14.76 -1.11
CA ALA A 92 -2.24 14.97 0.21
C ALA A 92 -2.82 13.67 0.78
N ASN A 93 -3.56 12.90 -0.02
CA ASN A 93 -4.09 11.60 0.40
C ASN A 93 -2.98 10.61 0.77
N PHE A 94 -1.87 10.59 0.02
CA PHE A 94 -0.72 9.74 0.32
C PHE A 94 -0.03 10.17 1.62
N GLU A 95 0.22 11.46 1.82
CA GLU A 95 0.84 12.00 3.02
C GLU A 95 -0.02 11.72 4.27
N ASP A 96 -1.34 11.88 4.16
CA ASP A 96 -2.28 11.52 5.22
C ASP A 96 -2.23 10.01 5.52
N TRP A 97 -2.20 9.15 4.50
CA TRP A 97 -2.08 7.70 4.70
C TRP A 97 -0.78 7.30 5.42
N ILE A 98 0.36 7.88 5.03
CA ILE A 98 1.65 7.67 5.72
C ILE A 98 1.57 8.17 7.16
N SER A 99 0.98 9.34 7.40
CA SER A 99 0.83 9.91 8.75
C SER A 99 0.02 9.01 9.70
N ASN A 100 -0.90 8.21 9.14
CA ASN A 100 -1.72 7.23 9.85
C ASN A 100 -1.06 5.84 9.97
N GLY A 101 0.23 5.72 9.67
CA GLY A 101 1.00 4.48 9.84
C GLY A 101 1.14 3.63 8.58
N GLY A 102 0.87 4.19 7.40
CA GLY A 102 1.14 3.54 6.12
C GLY A 102 2.64 3.26 5.90
N ASN A 103 2.96 2.16 5.21
CA ASN A 103 4.34 1.76 4.90
C ASN A 103 4.69 2.06 3.44
N VAL A 104 5.82 2.72 3.20
CA VAL A 104 6.32 3.01 1.85
C VAL A 104 7.66 2.34 1.57
N MET A 105 7.84 1.84 0.35
CA MET A 105 9.12 1.38 -0.17
C MET A 105 9.44 2.11 -1.47
N GLY A 106 10.54 2.86 -1.49
CA GLY A 106 11.09 3.45 -2.71
C GLY A 106 12.18 2.57 -3.31
N ILE A 107 12.14 2.33 -4.62
CA ILE A 107 13.16 1.55 -5.34
C ILE A 107 13.84 2.43 -6.40
N HIS A 108 15.16 2.52 -6.28
CA HIS A 108 16.08 3.18 -7.22
C HIS A 108 15.68 4.63 -7.55
N ALA A 109 15.11 4.87 -8.72
CA ALA A 109 14.87 6.23 -9.23
C ALA A 109 13.72 6.94 -8.51
N ALA A 110 13.01 6.26 -7.60
CA ALA A 110 11.86 6.78 -6.86
C ALA A 110 12.12 8.15 -6.21
N THR A 111 11.94 9.20 -7.01
CA THR A 111 12.27 10.61 -6.77
C THR A 111 11.14 11.50 -7.27
#